data_AF-A0A7C0Y8L2-F1
#
_entry.id   AF-A0A7C0Y8L2-F1
#
_cell.length_a   1.000
_cell.length_b   1.000
_cell.length_c   1.000
_cell.angle_alpha   90.00
_cell.angle_beta   90.00
_cell.angle_gamma   90.00
#
_symmetry.space_group_name_H-M   'P 1'
#
loop_
_entity.id
_entity.type
_entity.pdbx_description
1 polymer ?
#
loop_
_entity_poly.entity_id
_entity_poly.type
_entity_poly.pdbx_seq_one_letter_code
_entity_poly.pdbx_strand_id
1 'polypeptide(L)'
;YEKEKEEIIFWGKKLYERGLVCGSSGNISKKVNDKILITAHNSYLGFLEKEDILILDRDGKILEGNKKPTSEIALHLAIHKNFSEKIVIHAHSPYTVHYFQYFKILKPFTFEEKFYLGKIPVIPQNTPTVTDILPVIDALKKNNIVVLKNHGIVAIGNDFKSTFSLIELLEINAKLSLITQAISPVKEEIKEEKHLEKCKLFSKEHISSLVNIINNDETVQSLGKTYNLTTILCVKDEKEAFSFYYEKGKIIKVKNDEENAEFIFSTKREIWKQVFNGEIDPFVAFNQGKIKLKGDFNKLSKWFPVFERTFELWKKVAVD
;
A
#
# COMPACT_ATOMS: atom_id res chain seq x y z
N TYR A 1 -14.11 25.40 7.76
CA TYR A 1 -13.28 24.17 7.81
C TYR A 1 -12.03 24.40 8.66
N GLU A 2 -12.18 25.03 9.84
CA GLU A 2 -11.04 25.49 10.64
C GLU A 2 -10.19 24.33 11.18
N LYS A 3 -10.84 23.33 11.76
CA LYS A 3 -10.18 22.13 12.27
C LYS A 3 -9.39 21.40 11.17
N GLU A 4 -9.96 21.28 9.98
CA GLU A 4 -9.30 20.59 8.88
C GLU A 4 -8.11 21.38 8.31
N LYS A 5 -8.19 22.72 8.32
CA LYS A 5 -7.04 23.57 7.99
C LYS A 5 -5.92 23.39 9.01
N GLU A 6 -6.23 23.41 10.31
CA GLU A 6 -5.25 23.20 11.39
C GLU A 6 -4.58 21.82 11.31
N GLU A 7 -5.32 20.77 10.94
CA GLU A 7 -4.71 19.45 10.68
C GLU A 7 -3.72 19.49 9.51
N ILE A 8 -4.05 20.12 8.38
CA ILE A 8 -3.12 20.24 7.24
C ILE A 8 -1.87 21.03 7.64
N ILE A 9 -2.03 22.15 8.37
CA ILE A 9 -0.91 22.96 8.88
C ILE A 9 0.00 22.11 9.77
N PHE A 10 -0.59 21.38 10.72
CA PHE A 10 0.17 20.52 11.63
C PHE A 10 1.00 19.47 10.88
N TRP A 11 0.39 18.76 9.91
CA TRP A 11 1.08 17.70 9.18
C TRP A 11 2.07 18.23 8.15
N GLY A 12 1.81 19.39 7.54
CA GLY A 12 2.80 20.12 6.73
C GLY A 12 4.05 20.45 7.54
N LYS A 13 3.85 20.97 8.76
CA LYS A 13 4.96 21.24 9.69
C LYS A 13 5.74 19.98 10.04
N LYS A 14 5.07 18.85 10.27
CA LYS A 14 5.74 17.57 10.55
C LYS A 14 6.54 17.03 9.38
N LEU A 15 6.05 17.15 8.15
CA LEU A 15 6.83 16.79 6.94
C LEU A 15 8.13 17.60 6.86
N TYR A 16 8.04 18.90 7.11
CA TYR A 16 9.20 19.79 7.10
C TYR A 16 10.19 19.48 8.24
N GLU A 17 9.71 19.34 9.48
CA GLU A 17 10.55 19.01 10.65
C GLU A 17 11.29 17.67 10.50
N ARG A 18 10.73 16.74 9.72
CA ARG A 18 11.33 15.44 9.43
C ARG A 18 12.18 15.42 8.15
N GLY A 19 12.32 16.57 7.48
CA GLY A 19 13.14 16.72 6.28
C GLY A 19 12.57 16.00 5.06
N LEU A 20 11.27 15.68 5.05
CA LEU A 20 10.59 15.00 3.94
C LEU A 20 10.20 15.95 2.81
N VAL A 21 10.27 17.26 3.08
CA VAL A 21 10.07 18.36 2.13
C VAL A 21 11.05 19.48 2.45
N CYS A 22 11.41 20.28 1.44
CA CYS A 22 12.27 21.45 1.59
C CYS A 22 11.74 22.66 0.78
N GLY A 23 11.95 23.87 1.28
CA GLY A 23 11.42 25.08 0.64
C GLY A 23 9.91 25.00 0.41
N SER A 24 9.48 25.32 -0.81
CA SER A 24 8.08 25.24 -1.26
C SER A 24 7.72 23.92 -1.96
N SER A 25 8.53 22.87 -1.77
CA SER A 25 8.20 21.54 -2.30
C SER A 25 7.13 20.81 -1.50
N GLY A 26 6.46 19.88 -2.18
CA GLY A 26 5.37 19.10 -1.62
C GLY A 26 4.06 19.87 -1.55
N ASN A 27 2.98 19.13 -1.42
CA ASN A 27 1.64 19.68 -1.27
C ASN A 27 0.72 18.66 -0.60
N ILE A 28 -0.32 19.18 0.05
CA ILE A 28 -1.24 18.38 0.86
C ILE A 28 -2.66 18.73 0.44
N SER A 29 -3.50 17.70 0.35
CA SER A 29 -4.95 17.91 0.26
C SER A 29 -5.73 16.99 1.18
N LYS A 30 -6.91 17.46 1.61
CA LYS A 30 -7.88 16.69 2.36
C LYS A 30 -9.28 16.87 1.78
N LYS A 31 -9.94 15.77 1.42
CA LYS A 31 -11.34 15.73 1.02
C LYS A 31 -12.25 15.67 2.24
N VAL A 32 -13.21 16.59 2.29
CA VAL A 32 -14.23 16.69 3.34
C VAL A 32 -15.58 16.83 2.66
N ASN A 33 -16.39 15.77 2.75
CA ASN A 33 -17.64 15.63 2.00
C ASN A 33 -17.41 15.76 0.48
N ASP A 34 -17.95 16.81 -0.13
CA ASP A 34 -17.86 17.13 -1.55
C ASP A 34 -16.75 18.14 -1.88
N LYS A 35 -16.03 18.65 -0.88
CA LYS A 35 -14.99 19.68 -1.06
C LYS A 35 -13.58 19.13 -0.84
N ILE A 36 -12.61 19.81 -1.41
CA ILE A 36 -11.19 19.49 -1.30
C ILE A 36 -10.47 20.69 -0.70
N LEU A 37 -9.89 20.52 0.48
CA LEU A 37 -8.93 21.48 1.03
C LEU A 37 -7.57 21.16 0.42
N ILE A 38 -6.84 22.16 -0.06
CA ILE A 38 -5.53 21.97 -0.68
C ILE A 38 -4.60 23.14 -0.40
N THR A 39 -3.30 22.85 -0.25
CA THR A 39 -2.28 23.88 -0.11
C THR A 39 -2.14 24.71 -1.39
N ALA A 40 -1.95 26.02 -1.22
CA ALA A 40 -1.74 26.96 -2.31
C ALA A 40 -0.37 26.75 -3.00
N HIS A 41 -0.22 27.37 -4.17
CA HIS A 41 1.03 27.40 -4.91
C HIS A 41 2.13 28.11 -4.12
N ASN A 42 3.34 27.55 -4.16
CA ASN A 42 4.52 28.11 -3.50
C ASN A 42 4.38 28.27 -1.97
N SER A 43 3.49 27.49 -1.35
CA SER A 43 3.39 27.43 0.10
C SER A 43 4.54 26.62 0.69
N TYR A 44 5.06 27.08 1.82
CA TYR A 44 6.11 26.38 2.55
C TYR A 44 5.43 25.52 3.60
N LEU A 45 5.41 24.19 3.42
CA LEU A 45 4.65 23.29 4.29
C LEU A 45 5.01 23.43 5.79
N GLY A 46 6.26 23.80 6.08
CA GLY A 46 6.75 24.07 7.44
C GLY A 46 6.13 25.29 8.15
N PHE A 47 5.55 26.22 7.38
CA PHE A 47 5.15 27.56 7.82
C PHE A 47 3.76 27.95 7.29
N LEU A 48 2.88 26.96 7.07
CA LEU A 48 1.54 27.21 6.56
C LEU A 48 0.71 28.06 7.52
N GLU A 49 0.01 29.03 6.95
CA GLU A 49 -1.08 29.76 7.61
C GLU A 49 -2.44 29.31 7.04
N LYS A 50 -3.55 29.76 7.65
CA LYS A 50 -4.90 29.34 7.23
C LYS A 50 -5.24 29.82 5.82
N GLU A 51 -4.64 30.92 5.41
CA GLU A 51 -4.74 31.57 4.10
C GLU A 51 -3.96 30.81 3.02
N ASP A 52 -3.05 29.90 3.40
CA ASP A 52 -2.37 28.99 2.46
C ASP A 52 -3.21 27.77 2.09
N ILE A 53 -4.39 27.60 2.68
CA ILE A 53 -5.25 26.44 2.42
C ILE A 53 -6.53 26.91 1.72
N LEU A 54 -6.62 26.53 0.44
CA LEU A 54 -7.77 26.80 -0.41
C LEU A 54 -8.83 25.72 -0.24
N ILE A 55 -10.09 26.08 -0.47
CA ILE A 55 -11.20 25.13 -0.56
C ILE A 55 -11.69 25.09 -2.00
N LEU A 56 -11.69 23.90 -2.57
CA LEU A 56 -12.14 23.65 -3.94
C LEU A 56 -13.41 22.79 -3.96
N ASP A 57 -14.20 22.92 -5.02
CA ASP A 57 -15.16 21.88 -5.39
C ASP A 57 -14.47 20.68 -6.07
N ARG A 58 -15.26 19.70 -6.52
CA ARG A 58 -14.75 18.47 -7.15
C ARG A 58 -14.09 18.70 -8.51
N ASP A 59 -14.40 19.81 -9.17
CA ASP A 59 -13.89 20.18 -10.48
C ASP A 59 -12.69 21.13 -10.38
N GLY A 60 -12.28 21.49 -9.16
CA GLY A 60 -11.13 22.34 -8.89
C GLY A 60 -11.43 23.83 -8.85
N LYS A 61 -12.71 24.24 -8.88
CA LYS A 61 -13.08 25.64 -8.72
C LYS A 61 -12.86 26.07 -7.27
N ILE A 62 -12.21 27.22 -7.09
CA ILE A 62 -12.00 27.80 -5.76
C ILE A 62 -13.33 28.30 -5.21
N LEU A 63 -13.73 27.73 -4.07
CA LEU A 63 -14.88 28.13 -3.26
C LEU A 63 -14.48 29.09 -2.13
N GLU A 64 -13.26 28.94 -1.59
CA GLU A 64 -12.70 29.80 -0.53
C GLU A 64 -11.18 29.96 -0.71
N GLY A 65 -10.70 31.19 -0.49
CA GLY A 65 -9.30 31.59 -0.63
C GLY A 65 -9.04 32.41 -1.90
N ASN A 66 -7.95 33.18 -1.91
CA ASN A 66 -7.59 34.11 -3.01
C ASN A 66 -6.21 33.83 -3.64
N LYS A 67 -5.48 32.83 -3.14
CA LYS A 67 -4.20 32.38 -3.71
C LYS A 67 -4.44 31.42 -4.88
N LYS A 68 -3.40 31.21 -5.69
CA LYS A 68 -3.40 30.18 -6.74
C LYS A 68 -3.24 28.79 -6.10
N PRO A 69 -3.92 27.74 -6.60
CA PRO A 69 -3.71 26.38 -6.12
C PRO A 69 -2.36 25.83 -6.56
N THR A 70 -1.85 24.80 -5.87
CA THR A 70 -0.63 24.07 -6.28
C THR A 70 -0.62 23.73 -7.78
N SER A 71 0.56 23.75 -8.39
CA SER A 71 0.78 23.34 -9.79
C SER A 71 0.37 21.89 -10.06
N GLU A 72 0.27 21.06 -9.01
CA GLU A 72 -0.13 19.66 -9.08
C GLU A 72 -1.61 19.42 -8.73
N ILE A 73 -2.46 20.45 -8.82
CA ILE A 73 -3.90 20.33 -8.56
C ILE A 73 -4.55 19.18 -9.34
N ALA A 74 -4.15 18.97 -10.60
CA ALA A 74 -4.71 17.92 -11.46
C ALA A 74 -4.49 16.50 -10.87
N LEU A 75 -3.32 16.26 -10.29
CA LEU A 75 -2.99 15.01 -9.61
C LEU A 75 -3.94 14.77 -8.42
N HIS A 76 -4.10 15.78 -7.56
CA HIS A 76 -4.99 15.69 -6.39
C HIS A 76 -6.45 15.44 -6.77
N LEU A 77 -6.97 16.18 -7.74
CA LEU A 77 -8.35 16.03 -8.21
C LEU A 77 -8.59 14.62 -8.78
N ALA A 78 -7.65 14.12 -9.59
CA ALA A 78 -7.72 12.77 -10.15
C ALA A 78 -7.69 11.69 -9.06
N ILE A 79 -6.84 11.84 -8.03
CA ILE A 79 -6.81 10.92 -6.90
C ILE A 79 -8.14 10.97 -6.14
N HIS A 80 -8.63 12.15 -5.76
CA HIS A 80 -9.92 12.28 -5.04
C HIS A 80 -11.14 11.80 -5.82
N LYS A 81 -11.05 11.71 -7.16
CA LYS A 81 -12.07 11.15 -8.05
C LYS A 81 -12.05 9.63 -8.08
N ASN A 82 -10.87 9.02 -7.98
CA ASN A 82 -10.70 7.56 -8.09
C ASN A 82 -10.68 6.82 -6.75
N PHE A 83 -10.40 7.54 -5.66
CA PHE A 83 -10.17 6.96 -4.34
C PHE A 83 -11.19 7.45 -3.31
N SER A 84 -11.46 6.59 -2.33
CA SER A 84 -12.33 6.90 -1.18
C SER A 84 -11.56 7.58 -0.04
N GLU A 85 -10.24 7.41 -0.07
CA GLU A 85 -9.22 7.99 0.77
C GLU A 85 -9.37 9.51 0.78
N LYS A 86 -9.19 10.09 1.96
CA LYS A 86 -9.47 11.50 2.20
C LYS A 86 -8.23 12.36 2.05
N ILE A 87 -7.05 11.78 2.18
CA ILE A 87 -5.80 12.53 2.29
C ILE A 87 -4.90 12.14 1.15
N VAL A 88 -4.25 13.16 0.58
CA VAL A 88 -3.17 13.01 -0.38
C VAL A 88 -2.02 13.87 0.12
N ILE A 89 -0.85 13.25 0.28
CA ILE A 89 0.40 13.93 0.60
C ILE A 89 1.36 13.68 -0.56
N HIS A 90 1.84 14.75 -1.16
CA HIS A 90 2.97 14.71 -2.06
C HIS A 90 4.20 15.30 -1.36
N ALA A 91 5.32 14.58 -1.43
CA ALA A 91 6.57 14.95 -0.76
C ALA A 91 7.78 14.64 -1.64
N HIS A 92 8.92 15.28 -1.35
CA HIS A 92 10.18 15.12 -2.07
C HIS A 92 11.26 14.56 -1.13
N SER A 93 10.97 13.42 -0.50
CA SER A 93 11.86 12.82 0.50
C SER A 93 13.23 12.47 -0.13
N PRO A 94 14.34 13.07 0.35
CA PRO A 94 15.61 13.09 -0.37
C PRO A 94 16.25 11.71 -0.56
N TYR A 95 16.24 10.84 0.46
CA TYR A 95 16.83 9.50 0.34
C TYR A 95 16.00 8.61 -0.58
N THR A 96 14.68 8.70 -0.52
CA THR A 96 13.76 7.95 -1.39
C THR A 96 13.96 8.35 -2.84
N VAL A 97 13.88 9.66 -3.14
CA VAL A 97 14.07 10.16 -4.51
C VAL A 97 15.45 9.77 -5.03
N HIS A 98 16.49 9.90 -4.22
CA HIS A 98 17.84 9.50 -4.62
C HIS A 98 17.98 7.99 -4.84
N TYR A 99 17.44 7.15 -3.96
CA TYR A 99 17.51 5.69 -4.10
C TYR A 99 16.90 5.22 -5.43
N PHE A 100 15.68 5.67 -5.75
CA PHE A 100 14.98 5.26 -6.97
C PHE A 100 15.53 5.87 -8.27
N GLN A 101 16.50 6.80 -8.20
CA GLN A 101 17.29 7.19 -9.38
C GLN A 101 18.11 6.00 -9.91
N TYR A 102 18.70 5.22 -9.00
CA TYR A 102 19.67 4.17 -9.34
C TYR A 102 19.11 2.76 -9.20
N PHE A 103 18.22 2.54 -8.23
CA PHE A 103 17.68 1.23 -7.90
C PHE A 103 16.23 1.10 -8.33
N LYS A 104 15.81 -0.14 -8.62
CA LYS A 104 14.43 -0.43 -9.06
C LYS A 104 13.57 -1.01 -7.93
N ILE A 105 14.19 -1.68 -6.96
CA ILE A 105 13.49 -2.47 -5.95
C ILE A 105 14.06 -2.12 -4.58
N LEU A 106 13.26 -1.48 -3.74
CA LEU A 106 13.59 -1.27 -2.34
C LEU A 106 13.18 -2.52 -1.53
N LYS A 107 14.15 -3.20 -0.91
CA LYS A 107 13.88 -4.37 -0.07
C LYS A 107 13.58 -3.93 1.37
N PRO A 108 12.53 -4.46 2.03
CA PRO A 108 12.31 -4.23 3.45
C PRO A 108 13.39 -4.93 4.29
N PHE A 109 13.92 -4.21 5.29
CA PHE A 109 14.78 -4.72 6.36
C PHE A 109 13.99 -5.13 7.59
N THR A 110 12.95 -4.37 7.94
CA THR A 110 12.15 -4.63 9.14
C THR A 110 10.79 -5.25 8.79
N PHE A 111 10.18 -5.84 9.81
CA PHE A 111 8.82 -6.35 9.72
C PHE A 111 7.83 -5.25 9.36
N GLU A 112 7.95 -4.06 9.95
CA GLU A 112 7.09 -2.92 9.65
C GLU A 112 7.20 -2.53 8.17
N GLU A 113 8.41 -2.42 7.63
CA GLU A 113 8.59 -2.07 6.22
C GLU A 113 7.91 -3.10 5.31
N LYS A 114 8.08 -4.40 5.59
CA LYS A 114 7.41 -5.45 4.84
C LYS A 114 5.88 -5.35 4.93
N PHE A 115 5.37 -5.07 6.12
CA PHE A 115 3.95 -5.05 6.42
C PHE A 115 3.21 -3.80 5.90
N TYR A 116 3.85 -2.64 5.93
CA TYR A 116 3.22 -1.36 5.57
C TYR A 116 3.53 -0.92 4.14
N LEU A 117 4.75 -1.16 3.64
CA LEU A 117 5.20 -0.71 2.33
C LEU A 117 5.05 -1.81 1.25
N GLY A 118 5.49 -3.03 1.55
CA GLY A 118 5.61 -4.10 0.57
C GLY A 118 6.39 -3.68 -0.68
N LYS A 119 5.90 -4.08 -1.86
CA LYS A 119 6.49 -3.68 -3.14
C LYS A 119 6.03 -2.26 -3.49
N ILE A 120 6.97 -1.32 -3.51
CA ILE A 120 6.73 0.07 -3.88
C ILE A 120 6.59 0.20 -5.41
N PRO A 121 5.45 0.69 -5.94
CA PRO A 121 5.35 1.05 -7.34
C PRO A 121 6.23 2.27 -7.65
N VAL A 122 6.90 2.23 -8.79
CA VAL A 122 7.78 3.31 -9.25
C VAL A 122 7.36 3.70 -10.67
N ILE A 123 6.93 4.94 -10.84
CA ILE A 123 6.48 5.50 -12.11
C ILE A 123 7.53 6.50 -12.61
N PRO A 124 8.11 6.33 -13.82
CA PRO A 124 8.99 7.32 -14.42
C PRO A 124 8.28 8.67 -14.60
N GLN A 125 8.94 9.75 -14.20
CA GLN A 125 8.37 11.09 -14.31
C GLN A 125 9.44 12.11 -14.67
N ASN A 126 9.34 12.73 -15.84
CA ASN A 126 10.36 13.66 -16.35
C ASN A 126 9.87 15.11 -16.44
N THR A 127 8.66 15.42 -15.97
CA THR A 127 8.11 16.78 -15.95
C THR A 127 7.93 17.30 -14.53
N PRO A 128 8.03 18.64 -14.31
CA PRO A 128 7.88 19.26 -12.98
C PRO A 128 6.53 19.06 -12.31
N THR A 129 5.52 18.65 -13.08
CA THR A 129 4.18 18.29 -12.60
C THR A 129 3.79 16.97 -13.23
N VAL A 130 3.01 16.15 -12.55
CA VAL A 130 2.47 14.89 -13.13
C VAL A 130 1.57 15.21 -14.32
N THR A 131 2.00 14.78 -15.51
CA THR A 131 1.29 15.01 -16.78
C THR A 131 0.46 13.80 -17.19
N ASP A 132 0.98 12.60 -17.00
CA ASP A 132 0.22 11.35 -17.13
C ASP A 132 -0.15 10.80 -15.75
N ILE A 133 -1.43 10.93 -15.41
CA ILE A 133 -1.94 10.57 -14.10
C ILE A 133 -2.35 9.09 -14.03
N LEU A 134 -2.67 8.46 -15.17
CA LEU A 134 -3.22 7.10 -15.18
C LEU A 134 -2.28 6.07 -14.53
N PRO A 135 -0.96 6.05 -14.82
CA PRO A 135 -0.03 5.14 -14.16
C PRO A 135 0.05 5.34 -12.64
N VAL A 136 -0.11 6.58 -12.18
CA VAL A 136 -0.12 6.92 -10.75
C VAL A 136 -1.38 6.36 -10.08
N ILE A 137 -2.54 6.52 -10.71
CA ILE A 137 -3.81 5.95 -10.22
C ILE A 137 -3.74 4.43 -10.19
N ASP A 138 -3.21 3.78 -11.24
CA ASP A 138 -3.11 2.33 -11.29
C ASP A 138 -2.10 1.78 -10.27
N ALA A 139 -1.01 2.50 -10.01
CA ALA A 139 -0.11 2.21 -8.91
C ALA A 139 -0.81 2.34 -7.54
N LEU A 140 -1.58 3.40 -7.34
CA LEU A 140 -2.26 3.68 -6.07
C LEU A 140 -3.39 2.68 -5.75
N LYS A 141 -4.02 2.09 -6.78
CA LYS A 141 -4.95 0.96 -6.60
C LYS A 141 -4.27 -0.26 -5.97
N LYS A 142 -2.95 -0.41 -6.17
CA LYS A 142 -2.15 -1.52 -5.65
C LYS A 142 -1.51 -1.20 -4.32
N ASN A 143 -1.00 0.02 -4.15
CA ASN A 143 -0.27 0.45 -2.96
C ASN A 143 -0.63 1.89 -2.60
N ASN A 144 -0.89 2.20 -1.33
CA ASN A 144 -1.23 3.55 -0.88
C ASN A 144 -0.06 4.56 -0.98
N ILE A 145 1.12 4.12 -1.41
CA ILE A 145 2.26 4.98 -1.68
C ILE A 145 2.89 4.60 -3.03
N VAL A 146 3.28 5.61 -3.80
CA VAL A 146 3.93 5.46 -5.11
C VAL A 146 5.08 6.46 -5.23
N VAL A 147 6.18 6.00 -5.82
CA VAL A 147 7.33 6.84 -6.14
C VAL A 147 7.22 7.32 -7.58
N LEU A 148 7.36 8.62 -7.77
CA LEU A 148 7.51 9.26 -9.07
C LEU A 148 9.01 9.48 -9.30
N LYS A 149 9.63 8.57 -10.05
CA LYS A 149 11.09 8.61 -10.29
C LYS A 149 11.47 9.94 -10.96
N ASN A 150 12.51 10.58 -10.43
CA ASN A 150 13.00 11.93 -10.78
C ASN A 150 12.10 13.10 -10.33
N HIS A 151 11.08 12.84 -9.50
CA HIS A 151 10.17 13.87 -9.02
C HIS A 151 9.98 13.80 -7.50
N GLY A 152 9.28 12.79 -7.00
CA GLY A 152 8.83 12.74 -5.61
C GLY A 152 8.06 11.49 -5.25
N ILE A 153 7.22 11.60 -4.21
CA ILE A 153 6.42 10.52 -3.66
C ILE A 153 4.99 11.01 -3.50
N VAL A 154 4.02 10.15 -3.78
CA VAL A 154 2.60 10.42 -3.50
C VAL A 154 2.08 9.32 -2.57
N ALA A 155 1.48 9.72 -1.45
CA ALA A 155 0.81 8.81 -0.54
C ALA A 155 -0.66 9.21 -0.34
N ILE A 156 -1.52 8.21 -0.20
CA ILE A 156 -2.95 8.38 0.06
C ILE A 156 -3.38 7.65 1.33
N GLY A 157 -4.43 8.14 1.98
CA GLY A 157 -4.99 7.45 3.14
C GLY A 157 -6.23 8.10 3.73
N ASN A 158 -6.74 7.49 4.80
CA ASN A 158 -7.95 7.93 5.48
C ASN A 158 -7.68 8.90 6.63
N ASP A 159 -6.48 8.85 7.21
CA ASP A 159 -6.01 9.73 8.26
C ASP A 159 -4.55 10.16 7.98
N PHE A 160 -4.18 11.31 8.52
CA PHE A 160 -2.87 11.89 8.22
C PHE A 160 -1.74 11.09 8.85
N LYS A 161 -1.96 10.48 10.02
CA LYS A 161 -0.91 9.78 10.76
C LYS A 161 -0.44 8.58 9.95
N SER A 162 -1.36 7.72 9.50
CA SER A 162 -1.01 6.55 8.68
C SER A 162 -0.41 6.96 7.33
N THR A 163 -0.97 7.98 6.67
CA THR A 163 -0.47 8.47 5.36
C THR A 163 0.94 9.04 5.47
N PHE A 164 1.19 9.85 6.51
CA PHE A 164 2.50 10.40 6.83
C PHE A 164 3.51 9.29 7.16
N SER A 165 3.11 8.31 7.98
CA SER A 165 3.98 7.20 8.37
C SER A 165 4.44 6.36 7.17
N LEU A 166 3.64 6.24 6.10
CA LEU A 166 4.10 5.57 4.87
C LEU A 166 5.29 6.30 4.23
N ILE A 167 5.22 7.63 4.13
CA ILE A 167 6.30 8.45 3.55
C ILE A 167 7.54 8.39 4.44
N GLU A 168 7.36 8.53 5.74
CA GLU A 168 8.45 8.48 6.71
C GLU A 168 9.14 7.12 6.72
N LEU A 169 8.38 6.04 6.73
CA LEU A 169 8.92 4.67 6.72
C LEU A 169 9.67 4.38 5.42
N LEU A 170 9.13 4.83 4.27
CA LEU A 170 9.79 4.71 2.99
C LEU A 170 11.14 5.46 2.96
N GLU A 171 11.18 6.66 3.52
CA GLU A 171 12.39 7.47 3.61
C GLU A 171 13.47 6.83 4.47
N ILE A 172 13.08 6.29 5.64
CA ILE A 172 14.01 5.59 6.53
C ILE A 172 14.54 4.32 5.85
N ASN A 173 13.70 3.53 5.20
CA ASN A 173 14.14 2.34 4.48
C ASN A 173 15.12 2.70 3.35
N ALA A 174 14.81 3.71 2.54
CA ALA A 174 15.69 4.16 1.46
C ALA A 174 17.05 4.64 2.01
N LYS A 175 17.04 5.38 3.12
CA LYS A 175 18.26 5.81 3.82
C LYS A 175 19.10 4.63 4.28
N LEU A 176 18.49 3.66 4.97
CA LEU A 176 19.19 2.46 5.44
C LEU A 176 19.74 1.65 4.27
N SER A 177 18.97 1.49 3.19
CA SER A 177 19.41 0.81 1.97
C SER A 177 20.64 1.45 1.35
N LEU A 178 20.68 2.78 1.23
CA LEU A 178 21.85 3.50 0.70
C LEU A 178 23.08 3.33 1.61
N ILE A 179 22.90 3.41 2.93
CA ILE A 179 23.98 3.20 3.89
C ILE A 179 24.51 1.76 3.79
N THR A 180 23.62 0.77 3.73
CA THR A 180 24.00 -0.63 3.55
C THR A 180 24.77 -0.83 2.26
N GLN A 181 24.32 -0.27 1.13
CA GLN A 181 25.03 -0.38 -0.14
C GLN A 181 26.42 0.25 -0.12
N ALA A 182 26.62 1.32 0.64
CA ALA A 182 27.93 1.93 0.81
C ALA A 182 28.90 1.08 1.66
N ILE A 183 28.38 0.35 2.65
CA ILE A 183 29.18 -0.51 3.55
C ILE A 183 29.45 -1.88 2.94
N SER A 184 28.42 -2.47 2.32
CA SER A 184 28.46 -3.80 1.71
C SER A 184 27.60 -3.78 0.46
N PRO A 185 28.21 -3.67 -0.74
CA PRO A 185 27.47 -3.67 -1.99
C PRO A 185 26.73 -4.99 -2.18
N VAL A 186 25.43 -5.01 -1.86
CA VAL A 186 24.56 -6.15 -2.10
C VAL A 186 24.07 -6.06 -3.54
N LYS A 187 24.43 -7.05 -4.37
CA LYS A 187 23.84 -7.17 -5.70
C LYS A 187 22.34 -7.42 -5.59
N GLU A 188 21.55 -6.58 -6.24
CA GLU A 188 20.13 -6.83 -6.43
C GLU A 188 19.94 -8.01 -7.39
N GLU A 189 19.65 -9.19 -6.85
CA GLU A 189 19.14 -10.30 -7.67
C GLU A 189 17.63 -10.15 -7.89
N ILE A 190 17.25 -9.96 -9.15
CA ILE A 190 15.87 -10.11 -9.60
C ILE A 190 15.69 -11.58 -9.97
N LYS A 191 14.99 -12.35 -9.13
CA LYS A 191 14.55 -13.69 -9.52
C LYS A 191 13.23 -13.54 -10.28
N GLU A 192 13.23 -13.89 -11.56
CA GLU A 192 11.98 -14.07 -12.31
C GLU A 192 11.23 -15.27 -11.74
N GLU A 193 10.06 -15.03 -11.16
CA GLU A 193 9.18 -16.09 -10.68
C GLU A 193 8.45 -16.69 -11.90
N LYS A 194 8.78 -17.94 -12.23
CA LYS A 194 8.02 -18.71 -13.24
C LYS A 194 6.66 -19.08 -12.65
N HIS A 195 5.59 -18.50 -13.19
CA HIS A 195 4.22 -18.92 -12.88
C HIS A 195 3.89 -20.25 -13.57
N LEU A 196 3.11 -21.10 -12.88
CA LEU A 196 2.42 -22.23 -13.50
C LEU A 196 1.24 -21.71 -14.35
N GLU A 197 0.66 -22.58 -15.19
CA GLU A 197 -0.53 -22.26 -16.00
C GLU A 197 -1.61 -21.57 -15.17
N LYS A 198 -2.21 -20.51 -15.73
CA LYS A 198 -3.24 -19.73 -15.05
C LYS A 198 -4.54 -20.52 -15.02
N CYS A 199 -5.23 -20.42 -13.90
CA CYS A 199 -6.56 -20.99 -13.74
C CYS A 199 -7.56 -19.92 -13.34
N LYS A 200 -8.86 -20.20 -13.51
CA LYS A 200 -9.90 -19.28 -13.09
C LYS A 200 -9.87 -19.15 -11.56
N LEU A 201 -9.77 -17.91 -11.05
CA LEU A 201 -9.83 -17.61 -9.61
C LEU A 201 -11.02 -18.32 -8.96
N PHE A 202 -10.76 -18.98 -7.83
CA PHE A 202 -11.74 -19.74 -7.03
C PHE A 202 -12.46 -20.89 -7.75
N SER A 203 -11.97 -21.33 -8.91
CA SER A 203 -12.39 -22.61 -9.49
C SER A 203 -11.97 -23.79 -8.61
N LYS A 204 -12.59 -24.95 -8.83
CA LYS A 204 -12.19 -26.20 -8.17
C LYS A 204 -10.70 -26.50 -8.39
N GLU A 205 -10.21 -26.27 -9.61
CA GLU A 205 -8.81 -26.43 -9.98
C GLU A 205 -7.90 -25.48 -9.18
N HIS A 206 -8.24 -24.18 -9.11
CA HIS A 206 -7.49 -23.21 -8.32
C HIS A 206 -7.38 -23.63 -6.84
N ILE A 207 -8.50 -23.97 -6.21
CA ILE A 207 -8.55 -24.38 -4.80
C ILE A 207 -7.76 -25.68 -4.58
N SER A 208 -7.91 -26.68 -5.45
CA SER A 208 -7.16 -27.93 -5.37
C SER A 208 -5.64 -27.69 -5.52
N SER A 209 -5.22 -26.83 -6.43
CA SER A 209 -3.81 -26.46 -6.63
C SER A 209 -3.23 -25.73 -5.42
N LEU A 210 -3.98 -24.80 -4.81
CA LEU A 210 -3.57 -24.14 -3.56
C LEU A 210 -3.38 -25.14 -2.41
N VAL A 211 -4.33 -26.05 -2.21
CA VAL A 211 -4.22 -27.08 -1.16
C VAL A 211 -3.01 -27.98 -1.41
N ASN A 212 -2.81 -28.40 -2.67
CA ASN A 212 -1.72 -29.29 -3.03
C ASN A 212 -0.35 -28.62 -2.80
N ILE A 213 -0.17 -27.37 -3.22
CA ILE A 213 1.14 -26.70 -3.09
C ILE A 213 1.48 -26.38 -1.62
N ILE A 214 0.49 -26.01 -0.80
CA ILE A 214 0.69 -25.70 0.62
C ILE A 214 0.99 -26.97 1.42
N ASN A 215 0.25 -28.05 1.17
CA ASN A 215 0.41 -29.29 1.92
C ASN A 215 1.72 -30.03 1.59
N ASN A 216 2.28 -29.82 0.40
CA ASN A 216 3.54 -30.43 -0.03
C ASN A 216 4.78 -29.56 0.24
N ASP A 217 4.63 -28.34 0.76
CA ASP A 217 5.77 -27.49 1.11
C ASP A 217 6.30 -27.83 2.51
N GLU A 218 7.51 -28.40 2.57
CA GLU A 218 8.14 -28.82 3.82
C GLU A 218 8.31 -27.68 4.83
N THR A 219 8.52 -26.45 4.34
CA THR A 219 8.70 -25.27 5.20
C THR A 219 7.38 -24.89 5.87
N VAL A 220 6.26 -24.87 5.13
CA VAL A 220 4.93 -24.69 5.71
C VAL A 220 4.64 -25.76 6.76
N GLN A 221 4.94 -27.04 6.47
CA GLN A 221 4.66 -28.14 7.41
C GLN A 221 5.51 -28.02 8.70
N SER A 222 6.78 -27.61 8.58
CA SER A 222 7.67 -27.40 9.71
C SER A 222 7.23 -26.21 10.58
N LEU A 223 6.98 -25.05 9.96
CA LEU A 223 6.52 -23.85 10.66
C LEU A 223 5.13 -24.06 11.26
N GLY A 224 4.23 -24.73 10.54
CA GLY A 224 2.88 -25.06 10.98
C GLY A 224 2.83 -25.86 12.28
N LYS A 225 3.74 -26.83 12.44
CA LYS A 225 3.92 -27.58 13.69
C LYS A 225 4.53 -26.71 14.79
N THR A 226 5.58 -25.97 14.46
CA THR A 226 6.30 -25.09 15.40
C THR A 226 5.38 -24.03 16.03
N TYR A 227 4.55 -23.38 15.21
CA TYR A 227 3.62 -22.34 15.66
C TYR A 227 2.20 -22.87 15.96
N ASN A 228 1.98 -24.18 15.85
CA ASN A 228 0.68 -24.84 16.04
C ASN A 228 -0.46 -24.15 15.28
N LEU A 229 -0.32 -23.98 13.95
CA LEU A 229 -1.35 -23.38 13.09
C LEU A 229 -2.57 -24.31 12.97
N THR A 230 -3.56 -24.10 13.83
CA THR A 230 -4.83 -24.84 13.83
C THR A 230 -5.97 -23.84 13.93
N THR A 231 -6.68 -23.63 12.82
CA THR A 231 -7.76 -22.63 12.71
C THR A 231 -8.57 -22.87 11.43
N ILE A 232 -9.67 -22.12 11.26
CA ILE A 232 -10.45 -22.06 10.03
C ILE A 232 -10.29 -20.64 9.47
N LEU A 233 -9.62 -20.54 8.32
CA LEU A 233 -9.39 -19.28 7.62
C LEU A 233 -10.27 -19.23 6.37
N CYS A 234 -11.10 -18.21 6.26
CA CYS A 234 -11.97 -17.97 5.12
C CYS A 234 -11.45 -16.82 4.25
N VAL A 235 -11.44 -17.03 2.94
CA VAL A 235 -11.29 -15.96 1.93
C VAL A 235 -12.63 -15.77 1.22
N LYS A 236 -13.09 -14.53 1.09
CA LYS A 236 -14.42 -14.19 0.59
C LYS A 236 -14.36 -13.05 -0.42
N ASP A 237 -15.08 -13.21 -1.53
CA ASP A 237 -15.39 -12.11 -2.46
C ASP A 237 -16.89 -11.75 -2.44
N GLU A 238 -17.37 -11.00 -3.43
CA GLU A 238 -18.79 -10.62 -3.49
C GLU A 238 -19.74 -11.79 -3.79
N LYS A 239 -19.22 -12.95 -4.20
CA LYS A 239 -19.99 -14.09 -4.72
C LYS A 239 -19.76 -15.39 -3.96
N GLU A 240 -18.52 -15.64 -3.53
CA GLU A 240 -18.07 -16.94 -3.04
C GLU A 240 -17.26 -16.77 -1.74
N ALA A 241 -17.26 -17.80 -0.90
CA ALA A 241 -16.50 -17.83 0.36
C ALA A 241 -15.88 -19.21 0.54
N PHE A 242 -14.56 -19.28 0.70
CA PHE A 242 -13.83 -20.54 0.86
C PHE A 242 -13.14 -20.61 2.21
N SER A 243 -13.58 -21.55 3.05
CA SER A 243 -13.02 -21.83 4.36
C SER A 243 -12.01 -22.98 4.30
N PHE A 244 -10.76 -22.67 4.63
CA PHE A 244 -9.65 -23.60 4.73
C PHE A 244 -9.45 -24.02 6.18
N TYR A 245 -9.56 -25.32 6.44
CA TYR A 245 -9.39 -25.91 7.76
C TYR A 245 -7.93 -26.32 7.91
N TYR A 246 -7.19 -25.61 8.75
CA TYR A 246 -5.80 -25.90 9.07
C TYR A 246 -5.70 -26.74 10.34
N GLU A 247 -4.84 -27.76 10.32
CA GLU A 247 -4.40 -28.51 11.49
C GLU A 247 -2.88 -28.61 11.46
N LYS A 248 -2.21 -28.01 12.45
CA LYS A 248 -0.74 -27.89 12.53
C LYS A 248 -0.08 -27.46 11.21
N GLY A 249 -0.72 -26.54 10.49
CA GLY A 249 -0.28 -25.99 9.20
C GLY A 249 -0.68 -26.77 7.95
N LYS A 250 -1.27 -27.96 8.09
CA LYS A 250 -1.81 -28.73 6.96
C LYS A 250 -3.27 -28.35 6.71
N ILE A 251 -3.63 -28.12 5.46
CA ILE A 251 -5.03 -27.97 5.07
C ILE A 251 -5.65 -29.36 4.97
N ILE A 252 -6.55 -29.67 5.91
CA ILE A 252 -7.21 -30.98 5.99
C ILE A 252 -8.57 -31.01 5.27
N LYS A 253 -9.18 -29.83 5.06
CA LYS A 253 -10.51 -29.69 4.48
C LYS A 253 -10.70 -28.28 3.91
N VAL A 254 -11.46 -28.18 2.82
CA VAL A 254 -11.95 -26.90 2.29
C VAL A 254 -13.46 -26.98 2.11
N LYS A 255 -14.18 -25.91 2.46
CA LYS A 255 -15.62 -25.77 2.21
C LYS A 255 -15.93 -24.44 1.51
N ASN A 256 -16.98 -24.41 0.71
CA ASN A 256 -17.51 -23.19 0.10
C ASN A 256 -18.59 -22.56 1.01
N ASP A 257 -18.15 -22.10 2.18
CA ASP A 257 -18.95 -21.37 3.15
C ASP A 257 -18.04 -20.49 4.02
N GLU A 258 -18.62 -19.63 4.85
CA GLU A 258 -17.91 -18.88 5.90
C GLU A 258 -18.24 -19.38 7.32
N GLU A 259 -18.89 -20.55 7.42
CA GLU A 259 -19.41 -21.05 8.69
C GLU A 259 -18.28 -21.53 9.60
N ASN A 260 -18.28 -21.05 10.85
CA ASN A 260 -17.28 -21.37 11.87
C ASN A 260 -15.86 -20.89 11.55
N ALA A 261 -15.68 -20.07 10.51
CA ALA A 261 -14.40 -19.44 10.23
C ALA A 261 -14.04 -18.46 11.36
N GLU A 262 -12.89 -18.70 12.00
CA GLU A 262 -12.37 -17.83 13.05
C GLU A 262 -11.88 -16.50 12.45
N PHE A 263 -11.35 -16.57 11.22
CA PHE A 263 -10.82 -15.43 10.47
C PHE A 263 -11.45 -15.39 9.08
N ILE A 264 -12.14 -14.30 8.75
CA ILE A 264 -12.70 -14.07 7.43
C ILE A 264 -12.03 -12.86 6.80
N PHE A 265 -11.25 -13.10 5.74
CA PHE A 265 -10.70 -12.07 4.88
C PHE A 265 -11.67 -11.81 3.74
N SER A 266 -12.09 -10.56 3.57
CA SER A 266 -13.06 -10.17 2.54
C SER A 266 -12.57 -8.96 1.74
N THR A 267 -12.70 -9.05 0.42
CA THR A 267 -12.42 -7.96 -0.51
C THR A 267 -13.09 -8.22 -1.86
N LYS A 268 -12.93 -7.31 -2.82
CA LYS A 268 -13.42 -7.46 -4.18
C LYS A 268 -12.65 -8.54 -4.93
N ARG A 269 -13.30 -9.24 -5.85
CA ARG A 269 -12.66 -10.28 -6.67
C ARG A 269 -11.39 -9.80 -7.39
N GLU A 270 -11.38 -8.55 -7.86
CA GLU A 270 -10.22 -7.94 -8.51
C GLU A 270 -8.99 -7.83 -7.60
N ILE A 271 -9.18 -7.49 -6.32
CA ILE A 271 -8.08 -7.43 -5.35
C ILE A 271 -7.55 -8.84 -5.05
N TRP A 272 -8.43 -9.84 -4.98
CA TRP A 272 -8.00 -11.24 -4.85
C TRP A 272 -7.13 -11.67 -6.03
N LYS A 273 -7.50 -11.34 -7.27
CA LYS A 273 -6.66 -11.64 -8.44
C LYS A 273 -5.26 -11.04 -8.29
N GLN A 274 -5.18 -9.78 -7.91
CA GLN A 274 -3.91 -9.08 -7.72
C GLN A 274 -3.06 -9.70 -6.61
N VAL A 275 -3.69 -10.21 -5.53
CA VAL A 275 -3.01 -10.96 -4.47
C VAL A 275 -2.46 -12.30 -4.99
N PHE A 276 -3.28 -13.12 -5.64
CA PHE A 276 -2.86 -14.44 -6.14
C PHE A 276 -1.82 -14.33 -7.28
N ASN A 277 -1.84 -13.23 -8.03
CA ASN A 277 -0.82 -12.92 -9.06
C ASN A 277 0.43 -12.24 -8.49
N GLY A 278 0.52 -12.01 -7.18
CA GLY A 278 1.69 -11.40 -6.53
C GLY A 278 1.88 -9.90 -6.83
N GLU A 279 0.85 -9.23 -7.34
CA GLU A 279 0.86 -7.80 -7.61
C GLU A 279 0.68 -6.96 -6.34
N ILE A 280 -0.05 -7.48 -5.35
CA ILE A 280 -0.23 -6.88 -4.04
C ILE A 280 0.09 -7.92 -2.95
N ASP A 281 0.84 -7.50 -1.93
CA ASP A 281 1.05 -8.30 -0.74
C ASP A 281 -0.23 -8.34 0.14
N PRO A 282 -0.70 -9.52 0.60
CA PRO A 282 -1.94 -9.62 1.39
C PRO A 282 -1.94 -8.79 2.68
N PHE A 283 -0.80 -8.69 3.36
CA PHE A 283 -0.70 -7.93 4.61
C PHE A 283 -0.73 -6.44 4.33
N VAL A 284 -0.06 -6.00 3.28
CA VAL A 284 -0.12 -4.60 2.82
C VAL A 284 -1.55 -4.25 2.40
N ALA A 285 -2.22 -5.13 1.65
CA ALA A 285 -3.61 -4.94 1.26
C ALA A 285 -4.55 -4.83 2.48
N PHE A 286 -4.36 -5.69 3.49
CA PHE A 286 -5.11 -5.62 4.75
C PHE A 286 -4.87 -4.30 5.48
N ASN A 287 -3.61 -3.94 5.70
CA ASN A 287 -3.24 -2.77 6.47
C ASN A 287 -3.62 -1.45 5.77
N GLN A 288 -3.63 -1.44 4.45
CA GLN A 288 -4.08 -0.30 3.64
C GLN A 288 -5.60 -0.27 3.43
N GLY A 289 -6.36 -1.15 4.10
CA GLY A 289 -7.83 -1.17 4.07
C GLY A 289 -8.43 -1.76 2.79
N LYS A 290 -7.61 -2.34 1.90
CA LYS A 290 -8.04 -3.02 0.67
C LYS A 290 -8.63 -4.41 0.98
N ILE A 291 -8.18 -5.07 2.05
CA ILE A 291 -8.76 -6.31 2.58
C ILE A 291 -9.30 -6.07 3.99
N LYS A 292 -10.51 -6.55 4.28
CA LYS A 292 -11.10 -6.49 5.61
C LYS A 292 -10.97 -7.83 6.30
N LEU A 293 -10.59 -7.81 7.58
CA LEU A 293 -10.57 -8.98 8.46
C LEU A 293 -11.74 -8.92 9.44
N LYS A 294 -12.50 -10.00 9.54
CA LYS A 294 -13.34 -10.31 10.70
C LYS A 294 -12.65 -11.41 11.51
N GLY A 295 -12.20 -11.08 12.73
CA GLY A 295 -11.43 -11.95 13.61
C GLY A 295 -10.39 -11.17 14.41
N ASP A 296 -9.72 -11.83 15.36
CA ASP A 296 -8.69 -11.21 16.21
C ASP A 296 -7.30 -11.28 15.56
N PHE A 297 -6.84 -10.14 15.03
CA PHE A 297 -5.54 -10.07 14.37
C PHE A 297 -4.36 -10.50 15.27
N ASN A 298 -4.42 -10.26 16.58
CA ASN A 298 -3.34 -10.64 17.50
C ASN A 298 -3.22 -12.16 17.64
N LYS A 299 -4.34 -12.89 17.54
CA LYS A 299 -4.30 -14.36 17.48
C LYS A 299 -3.74 -14.86 16.16
N LEU A 300 -4.01 -14.15 15.07
CA LEU A 300 -3.55 -14.51 13.73
C LEU A 300 -2.05 -14.24 13.54
N SER A 301 -1.54 -13.15 14.11
CA SER A 301 -0.15 -12.69 13.93
C SER A 301 0.90 -13.68 14.44
N LYS A 302 0.57 -14.53 15.43
CA LYS A 302 1.48 -15.59 15.89
C LYS A 302 1.85 -16.61 14.81
N TRP A 303 1.03 -16.72 13.76
CA TRP A 303 1.24 -17.61 12.61
C TRP A 303 1.82 -16.89 11.39
N PHE A 304 2.26 -15.64 11.55
CA PHE A 304 2.81 -14.85 10.46
C PHE A 304 3.88 -15.57 9.65
N PRO A 305 4.87 -16.28 10.24
CA PRO A 305 5.88 -16.99 9.45
C PRO A 305 5.29 -18.07 8.54
N VAL A 306 4.20 -18.72 8.97
CA VAL A 306 3.51 -19.73 8.16
C VAL A 306 2.75 -19.06 7.01
N PHE A 307 2.06 -17.95 7.29
CA PHE A 307 1.30 -17.22 6.27
C PHE A 307 2.19 -16.53 5.25
N GLU A 308 3.32 -15.97 5.66
CA GLU A 308 4.32 -15.39 4.77
C GLU A 308 4.76 -16.40 3.70
N ARG A 309 5.13 -17.62 4.13
CA ARG A 309 5.46 -18.70 3.19
C ARG A 309 4.25 -19.13 2.36
N THR A 310 3.08 -19.24 2.97
CA THR A 310 1.83 -19.61 2.28
C THR A 310 1.51 -18.63 1.14
N PHE A 311 1.69 -17.32 1.37
CA PHE A 311 1.44 -16.28 0.37
C PHE A 311 2.49 -16.28 -0.75
N GLU A 312 3.74 -16.65 -0.47
CA GLU A 312 4.71 -16.92 -1.55
C GLU A 312 4.27 -18.10 -2.44
N LEU A 313 3.68 -19.14 -1.85
CA LEU A 313 3.18 -20.29 -2.62
C LEU A 313 1.92 -19.94 -3.43
N TRP A 314 1.07 -19.05 -2.93
CA TRP A 314 -0.10 -18.56 -3.68
C TRP A 314 0.30 -17.95 -5.02
N LYS A 315 1.41 -17.21 -5.08
CA LYS A 315 1.93 -16.59 -6.32
C LYS A 315 2.29 -17.61 -7.40
N LYS A 316 2.57 -18.85 -7.01
CA LYS A 316 2.87 -19.94 -7.96
C LYS A 316 1.62 -20.52 -8.61
N VAL A 317 0.43 -20.27 -8.04
CA VAL A 317 -0.87 -20.69 -8.55
C VAL A 317 -1.59 -19.46 -9.11
N ALA A 318 -1.08 -18.94 -10.22
CA ALA A 318 -1.57 -17.71 -10.83
C ALA A 318 -3.01 -17.86 -11.36
N VAL A 319 -3.71 -16.74 -11.47
CA VAL A 319 -5.11 -16.70 -11.90
C VAL A 319 -5.34 -15.77 -13.10
N ASP A 320 -6.35 -16.10 -13.89
CA ASP A 320 -6.84 -15.31 -15.05
C ASP A 320 -7.58 -14.02 -14.65
#